data_AF-A0A6L5P6W5-F1
#
_entry.id   AF-A0A6L5P6W5-F1
#
_cell.length_a   1.000
_cell.length_b   1.000
_cell.length_c   1.000
_cell.angle_alpha   90.00
_cell.angle_beta   90.00
_cell.angle_gamma   90.00
#
_symmetry.space_group_name_H-M   'P 1'
#
loop_
_entity.id
_entity.type
_entity.pdbx_description
1 polymer ?
#
loop_
_entity_poly.entity_id
_entity_poly.type
_entity_poly.pdbx_seq_one_letter_code
_entity_poly.pdbx_strand_id
1 'polypeptide(L)'
;MQNLNTQRATSQISALSLAVVIVLYLAHALPLYFYNVALPAILRHQGVDLRWIGMLSLLYIPWAFKFLWAPLIDRLYIMKLGKRKTWLLFTQVALVLGVLALAFT
;
A
#
# COMPACT_ATOMS: atom_id res chain seq x y z
N MET A 1 -19.95 19.11 34.53
CA MET A 1 -20.39 19.57 33.19
C MET A 1 -19.28 19.38 32.15
N GLN A 2 -18.87 18.15 31.83
CA GLN A 2 -17.71 17.87 30.94
C GLN A 2 -17.92 16.74 29.90
N ASN A 3 -19.14 16.21 29.72
CA ASN A 3 -19.35 14.93 29.01
C ASN A 3 -20.29 14.95 27.80
N LEU A 4 -20.54 16.10 27.16
CA LEU A 4 -21.48 16.18 26.01
C LEU A 4 -20.82 16.47 24.65
N ASN A 5 -19.53 16.80 24.61
CA ASN A 5 -18.83 17.22 23.37
C ASN A 5 -17.94 16.14 22.73
N THR A 6 -17.68 15.02 23.41
CA THR A 6 -16.86 13.91 22.90
C THR A 6 -17.60 12.93 21.99
N GLN A 7 -18.93 13.06 21.85
CA GLN A 7 -19.75 12.10 21.10
C GLN A 7 -20.26 12.58 19.72
N ARG A 8 -19.96 13.83 19.30
CA ARG A 8 -20.54 14.41 18.07
C ARG A 8 -19.68 14.33 16.80
N ALA A 9 -18.58 13.59 16.83
CA ALA A 9 -17.72 13.38 15.66
C ALA A 9 -17.69 11.92 15.18
N THR A 10 -18.71 11.12 15.51
CA THR A 10 -19.03 9.91 14.75
C THR A 10 -19.60 10.37 13.40
N SER A 11 -18.70 10.65 12.45
CA SER A 11 -19.08 10.88 11.06
C SER A 11 -20.05 9.78 10.64
N GLN A 12 -21.30 10.15 10.33
CA GLN A 12 -22.30 9.19 9.87
C GLN A 12 -21.70 8.43 8.68
N ILE A 13 -21.40 7.15 8.87
CA ILE A 13 -20.79 6.32 7.82
C ILE A 13 -21.87 6.16 6.74
N SER A 14 -21.79 6.98 5.70
CA SER A 14 -22.70 6.93 4.57
C SER A 14 -22.55 5.59 3.85
N ALA A 15 -23.67 5.01 3.40
CA ALA A 15 -23.68 3.79 2.59
C ALA A 15 -22.78 3.94 1.34
N LEU A 16 -22.67 5.15 0.80
CA LEU A 16 -21.77 5.45 -0.31
C LEU A 16 -20.29 5.30 0.08
N SER A 17 -19.89 5.78 1.26
CA SER A 17 -18.51 5.65 1.74
C SER A 17 -18.13 4.19 1.98
N LEU A 18 -19.07 3.38 2.50
CA LEU A 18 -18.89 1.94 2.62
C LEU A 18 -18.76 1.25 1.25
N ALA A 19 -19.62 1.60 0.30
CA ALA A 19 -19.55 1.08 -1.05
C ALA A 19 -18.21 1.40 -1.74
N VAL A 20 -17.73 2.65 -1.61
CA VAL A 20 -16.42 3.07 -2.14
C VAL A 20 -15.29 2.27 -1.52
N VAL A 21 -15.30 2.05 -0.19
CA VAL A 21 -14.29 1.23 0.48
C VAL A 21 -14.34 -0.21 -0.03
N ILE A 22 -15.52 -0.82 -0.12
CA ILE A 22 -15.67 -2.20 -0.61
C ILE A 22 -15.13 -2.34 -2.03
N VAL A 23 -15.52 -1.44 -2.94
CA VAL A 23 -15.06 -1.45 -4.34
C VAL A 23 -13.55 -1.24 -4.41
N LEU A 24 -12.99 -0.32 -3.60
CA LEU A 24 -11.55 -0.09 -3.53
C LEU A 24 -10.79 -1.33 -3.04
N TYR A 25 -11.31 -2.00 -2.00
CA TYR A 25 -10.73 -3.25 -1.49
C TYR A 25 -10.80 -4.37 -2.54
N LEU A 26 -11.90 -4.47 -3.27
CA LEU A 26 -12.06 -5.46 -4.33
C LEU A 26 -11.11 -5.18 -5.51
N ALA A 27 -11.00 -3.91 -5.91
CA ALA A 27 -10.09 -3.47 -6.96
C ALA A 27 -8.61 -3.68 -6.60
N HIS A 28 -8.25 -3.56 -5.31
CA HIS A 28 -6.93 -3.91 -4.80
C HIS A 28 -6.70 -5.43 -4.74
N ALA A 29 -7.72 -6.20 -4.34
CA ALA A 29 -7.59 -7.63 -4.11
C ALA A 29 -7.25 -8.40 -5.39
N LEU A 30 -7.77 -7.95 -6.54
CA LEU A 30 -7.50 -8.53 -7.85
C LEU A 30 -6.00 -8.53 -8.21
N PRO A 31 -5.31 -7.37 -8.29
CA PRO A 31 -3.87 -7.33 -8.51
C PRO A 31 -3.07 -8.11 -7.46
N LEU A 32 -3.49 -8.04 -6.19
CA LEU A 32 -2.80 -8.75 -5.11
C LEU A 32 -2.86 -10.26 -5.32
N TYR A 33 -4.03 -10.84 -5.58
CA TYR A 33 -4.18 -12.27 -5.84
C TYR A 33 -3.52 -12.69 -7.14
N PHE A 34 -3.58 -11.85 -8.16
CA PHE A 34 -2.89 -12.10 -9.42
C PHE A 34 -1.38 -12.26 -9.17
N TYR A 35 -0.78 -11.33 -8.44
CA TYR A 35 0.65 -11.40 -8.10
C TYR A 35 1.01 -12.60 -7.21
N ASN A 36 0.19 -12.91 -6.19
CA ASN A 36 0.51 -13.95 -5.21
C ASN A 36 0.28 -15.37 -5.74
N VAL A 37 -0.67 -15.57 -6.66
CA VAL A 37 -1.13 -16.91 -7.06
C VAL A 37 -1.02 -17.11 -8.57
N ALA A 38 -1.64 -16.22 -9.36
CA ALA A 38 -1.74 -16.41 -10.80
C ALA A 38 -0.38 -16.27 -11.50
N LEU A 39 0.40 -15.25 -11.14
CA LEU A 39 1.71 -14.98 -11.73
C LEU A 39 2.70 -16.14 -11.51
N PRO A 40 2.91 -16.68 -10.29
CA PRO A 40 3.69 -17.90 -10.06
C PRO A 40 3.21 -19.10 -10.89
N ALA A 41 1.89 -19.30 -10.98
CA ALA A 41 1.32 -20.41 -11.74
C ALA A 41 1.59 -20.29 -13.24
N ILE A 42 1.42 -19.09 -13.81
CA ILE A 42 1.70 -18.80 -15.22
C ILE A 42 3.20 -18.99 -15.51
N LEU A 43 4.08 -18.44 -14.68
CA LEU A 43 5.53 -18.61 -14.83
C LEU A 43 5.94 -20.09 -14.78
N ARG A 44 5.32 -20.86 -13.89
CA ARG A 44 5.59 -22.30 -13.79
C ARG A 44 5.15 -23.05 -15.05
N HIS A 45 4.02 -22.67 -15.63
CA HIS A 45 3.53 -23.19 -16.91
C HIS A 45 4.44 -22.81 -18.09
N GLN A 46 5.05 -21.63 -18.06
CA GLN A 46 6.04 -21.20 -19.06
C GLN A 46 7.41 -21.87 -18.92
N GLY A 47 7.56 -22.80 -17.97
CA GLY A 47 8.81 -23.55 -17.76
C GLY A 47 9.85 -22.81 -16.91
N VAL A 48 9.48 -21.70 -16.25
CA VAL A 48 10.37 -20.99 -15.33
C VAL A 48 10.66 -21.88 -14.11
N ASP A 49 11.95 -21.97 -13.76
CA ASP A 49 12.40 -22.75 -12.61
C ASP A 49 11.78 -22.22 -11.30
N LEU A 50 11.45 -23.15 -10.40
CA LEU A 50 10.88 -22.85 -9.09
C LEU A 50 11.79 -21.95 -8.26
N ARG A 51 13.12 -22.01 -8.49
CA ARG A 51 14.08 -21.10 -7.86
C ARG A 51 13.75 -19.63 -8.15
N TRP A 52 13.46 -19.29 -9.40
CA TRP A 52 13.12 -17.92 -9.81
C TRP A 52 11.75 -17.48 -9.31
N ILE A 53 10.78 -18.40 -9.30
CA ILE A 53 9.45 -18.14 -8.72
C ILE A 53 9.58 -17.89 -7.21
N GLY A 54 10.39 -18.68 -6.52
CA GLY A 54 10.70 -18.48 -5.10
C GLY A 54 11.39 -17.15 -4.84
N MET A 55 12.20 -16.63 -5.76
CA MET A 55 12.82 -15.31 -5.65
C MET A 55 11.80 -14.16 -5.67
N LEU A 56 10.56 -14.35 -6.16
CA LEU A 56 9.49 -13.35 -6.03
C LEU A 56 9.14 -13.08 -4.55
N SER A 57 9.43 -14.02 -3.64
CA SER A 57 9.29 -13.80 -2.19
C SER A 57 10.19 -12.68 -1.67
N LEU A 58 11.30 -12.38 -2.36
CA LEU A 58 12.20 -11.27 -2.02
C LEU A 58 11.49 -9.92 -2.16
N LEU A 59 10.46 -9.79 -3.01
CA LEU A 59 9.67 -8.54 -3.10
C LEU A 59 8.89 -8.24 -1.81
N TYR A 60 8.73 -9.21 -0.89
CA TYR A 60 8.11 -8.98 0.41
C TYR A 60 9.10 -8.49 1.48
N ILE A 61 10.39 -8.42 1.18
CA ILE A 61 11.43 -7.88 2.07
C ILE A 61 11.04 -6.50 2.62
N PRO A 62 10.65 -5.50 1.79
CA PRO A 62 10.22 -4.21 2.30
C PRO A 62 9.05 -4.31 3.30
N TRP A 63 8.13 -5.25 3.08
CA TRP A 63 7.01 -5.50 3.99
C TRP A 63 7.45 -6.13 5.31
N ALA A 64 8.39 -7.09 5.27
CA ALA A 64 8.96 -7.74 6.45
C ALA A 64 9.79 -6.77 7.30
N PHE A 65 10.57 -5.89 6.66
CA PHE A 65 11.39 -4.88 7.33
C PHE A 65 10.63 -3.62 7.73
N LYS A 66 9.29 -3.59 7.63
CA LYS A 66 8.48 -2.42 8.00
C LYS A 66 8.79 -1.88 9.39
N PHE A 67 9.13 -2.74 10.35
CA PHE A 67 9.46 -2.33 11.71
C PHE A 67 10.80 -1.57 11.80
N LEU A 68 11.74 -1.85 10.91
CA LEU A 68 13.08 -1.27 10.91
C LEU A 68 13.09 0.07 10.19
N TRP A 69 12.43 0.14 9.03
CA TRP A 69 12.40 1.38 8.25
C TRP A 69 11.27 2.33 8.68
N ALA A 70 10.15 1.87 9.26
CA ALA A 70 9.12 2.78 9.77
C ALA A 70 9.66 3.85 10.73
N PRO A 71 10.44 3.54 11.80
CA PRO A 71 10.97 4.55 12.70
C PRO A 71 12.08 5.41 12.07
N LEU A 72 12.82 4.86 11.10
CA LEU A 72 13.84 5.60 10.35
C LEU A 72 13.18 6.69 9.50
N ILE A 73 12.09 6.32 8.82
CA ILE A 73 11.40 7.22 7.92
C ILE A 73 10.41 8.15 8.66
N ASP A 74 9.86 7.76 9.81
CA ASP A 74 9.04 8.64 10.67
C ASP A 74 9.82 9.84 11.23
N ARG A 75 11.17 9.82 11.17
CA ARG A 75 12.04 10.96 11.47
C ARG A 75 12.15 11.95 10.31
N LEU A 76 11.90 11.51 9.08
CA LEU A 76 11.93 12.33 7.87
C LEU A 76 10.56 12.98 7.66
N TYR A 77 10.24 13.99 8.46
CA TYR A 77 9.01 14.79 8.29
C TYR A 77 9.32 16.28 8.13
N ILE A 78 8.53 16.95 7.28
CA ILE A 78 8.62 18.39 7.09
C ILE A 78 7.77 19.03 8.20
N MET A 79 8.42 19.75 9.14
CA MET A 79 7.74 20.42 10.27
C MET A 79 6.58 21.32 9.84
N LYS A 80 6.65 21.95 8.65
CA LYS A 80 5.61 22.84 8.12
C LYS A 80 4.32 22.13 7.64
N LEU A 81 4.38 20.86 7.23
CA LEU A 81 3.23 20.12 6.68
C LEU A 81 2.65 19.08 7.65
N GLY A 82 3.37 18.76 8.72
CA GLY A 82 3.01 17.71 9.66
C GLY A 82 3.32 16.31 9.14
N LYS A 83 3.43 15.35 10.07
CA LYS A 83 3.88 13.98 9.77
C LYS A 83 3.01 13.26 8.73
N ARG A 84 1.68 13.36 8.88
CA ARG A 84 0.72 12.65 8.01
C ARG A 84 0.72 13.13 6.55
N LYS A 85 0.75 14.45 6.32
CA LYS A 85 0.71 15.01 4.95
C LYS A 85 2.03 14.83 4.21
N THR A 86 3.15 14.94 4.93
CA THR A 86 4.48 14.70 4.35
C THR A 86 4.57 13.26 3.82
N TRP A 87 4.06 12.31 4.59
CA TRP A 87 4.07 10.89 4.20
C TRP A 87 3.23 10.60 2.95
N LEU A 88 2.01 11.14 2.91
CA LEU A 88 1.12 11.00 1.75
C LEU A 88 1.76 11.53 0.47
N LEU A 89 2.35 12.74 0.51
CA LEU A 89 3.04 13.35 -0.63
C LEU A 89 4.26 12.54 -1.05
N PHE A 90 5.06 12.06 -0.09
CA PHE A 90 6.23 11.24 -0.39
C PHE A 90 5.85 9.95 -1.13
N THR A 91 4.86 9.21 -0.62
CA THR A 91 4.38 7.98 -1.26
C THR A 91 3.78 8.21 -2.64
N GLN A 92 3.08 9.33 -2.84
CA GLN A 92 2.52 9.73 -4.14
C GLN A 92 3.63 10.02 -5.16
N VAL A 93 4.64 10.81 -4.79
CA VAL A 93 5.77 11.12 -5.67
C VAL A 93 6.58 9.87 -6.00
N ALA A 94 6.85 9.02 -5.01
CA ALA A 94 7.56 7.75 -5.22
C ALA A 94 6.82 6.83 -6.20
N LEU A 95 5.48 6.74 -6.09
CA LEU A 95 4.65 6.00 -7.03
C LEU A 95 4.74 6.56 -8.46
N VAL A 96 4.58 7.87 -8.63
CA VAL A 96 4.67 8.52 -9.94
C VAL A 96 6.04 8.28 -10.57
N LEU A 97 7.11 8.43 -9.79
CA LEU A 97 8.47 8.16 -10.27
C LEU A 97 8.68 6.70 -10.65
N GLY A 98 8.15 5.75 -9.86
CA GLY A 98 8.23 4.32 -10.18
C GLY A 98 7.49 3.96 -11.46
N VAL A 99 6.30 4.51 -11.67
CA VAL A 99 5.54 4.34 -12.91
C VAL A 99 6.25 4.96 -14.10
N LEU A 100 6.82 6.16 -13.95
CA LEU A 100 7.62 6.79 -15.00
C LEU A 100 8.86 5.97 -15.34
N ALA A 101 9.58 5.45 -14.33
CA ALA A 101 10.75 4.60 -14.56
C ALA A 101 10.39 3.34 -15.35
N LEU A 102 9.26 2.69 -15.02
CA LEU A 102 8.73 1.56 -15.79
C LEU A 102 8.29 1.97 -17.20
N ALA A 103 7.78 3.19 -17.40
CA ALA A 103 7.40 3.66 -18.72
C ALA A 103 8.61 4.01 -19.61
N PHE A 104 9.75 4.36 -19.02
CA PHE A 104 11.00 4.64 -19.72
C PHE A 104 11.90 3.40 -19.90
N THR A 105 11.54 2.24 -19.33
CA THR A 105 12.28 0.97 -19.43
C THR A 105 11.56 0.00 -20.34
#